data_AF-A0A9D8I096-F1
#
_entry.id   AF-A0A9D8I096-F1
#
_cell.length_a   1.000
_cell.length_b   1.000
_cell.length_c   1.000
_cell.angle_alpha   90.00
_cell.angle_beta   90.00
_cell.angle_gamma   90.00
#
_symmetry.space_group_name_H-M   'P 1'
#
loop_
_entity.id
_entity.type
_entity.pdbx_description
1 polymer ?
#
loop_
_entity_poly.entity_id
_entity_poly.type
_entity_poly.pdbx_seq_one_letter_code
_entity_poly.pdbx_strand_id
1 'polypeptide(L)'
;MCSWISRFPWRNVVLTTLNHFEGFFPRGGRWSWDPGQPHPHQEIEASPDGNTSNRTYSRTLDYSYWIEHFHRNRLHRAEPDWSEPLRMSPQKIEALRPSIVQFQLGDGGGECRLLARDAERFRGRAQAATTVVDLWFREEAEHARLLSHAVARLGGKPISTHWSYEAFCLCRRRFGVRFELQVLTLTELVSTGYYRLLQQHVEDPPLERICALILRDEAGHVAFQRARLQADGVRTEGVRGWIWKTQFWICGLAAATVLWSSHGRCLKPLGATTPQFLLEVIREIGGFVRGVGPKRRDQAGS
;
A
#
# COMPACT_ATOMS: atom_id res chain seq x y z
N MET A 1 -18.75 -20.94 -12.14
CA MET A 1 -18.60 -19.53 -12.58
C MET A 1 -19.36 -18.66 -11.59
N CYS A 2 -18.68 -17.80 -10.82
CA CYS A 2 -19.27 -17.16 -9.65
C CYS A 2 -20.26 -16.03 -9.99
N SER A 3 -21.50 -16.21 -9.52
CA SER A 3 -22.70 -15.37 -9.69
C SER A 3 -22.63 -13.96 -9.07
N TRP A 4 -21.48 -13.50 -8.56
CA TRP A 4 -21.36 -12.22 -7.85
C TRP A 4 -20.77 -11.10 -8.71
N ILE A 5 -20.10 -11.43 -9.82
CA ILE A 5 -19.59 -10.44 -10.79
C ILE A 5 -20.75 -9.73 -11.53
N SER A 6 -21.95 -10.31 -11.56
CA SER A 6 -23.13 -9.74 -12.21
C SER A 6 -23.79 -8.57 -11.45
N ARG A 7 -23.39 -8.30 -10.20
CA ARG A 7 -23.99 -7.24 -9.37
C ARG A 7 -23.23 -5.91 -9.38
N PHE A 8 -22.10 -5.81 -10.09
CA PHE A 8 -21.32 -4.57 -10.16
C PHE A 8 -21.31 -3.98 -11.58
N PRO A 9 -21.55 -2.67 -11.75
CA PRO A 9 -21.65 -2.02 -13.05
C PRO A 9 -20.33 -1.95 -13.85
N TRP A 10 -19.21 -2.43 -13.29
CA TRP A 10 -17.86 -2.27 -13.86
C TRP A 10 -17.21 -3.57 -14.36
N ARG A 11 -17.95 -4.69 -14.48
CA ARG A 11 -17.42 -5.99 -14.98
C ARG A 11 -16.58 -5.84 -16.25
N ASN A 12 -17.06 -5.04 -17.19
CA ASN A 12 -16.41 -4.87 -18.48
C ASN A 12 -15.25 -3.86 -18.42
N VAL A 13 -15.30 -2.88 -17.50
CA VAL A 13 -14.23 -1.87 -17.37
C VAL A 13 -12.99 -2.44 -16.72
N VAL A 14 -13.13 -3.25 -15.68
CA VAL A 14 -12.03 -3.98 -15.05
C VAL A 14 -11.40 -4.95 -16.05
N LEU A 15 -12.19 -5.78 -16.75
CA LEU A 15 -11.62 -6.74 -17.72
C LEU A 15 -10.95 -6.08 -18.95
N THR A 16 -11.43 -4.92 -19.40
CA THR A 16 -10.88 -4.23 -20.59
C THR A 16 -9.60 -3.43 -20.28
N THR A 17 -9.51 -2.80 -19.10
CA THR A 17 -8.25 -2.12 -18.67
C THR A 17 -7.14 -3.11 -18.33
N LEU A 18 -7.49 -4.32 -17.88
CA LEU A 18 -6.53 -5.37 -17.51
C LEU A 18 -5.81 -6.02 -18.71
N ASN A 19 -6.40 -6.01 -19.91
CA ASN A 19 -5.80 -6.65 -21.11
C ASN A 19 -4.68 -5.83 -21.78
N HIS A 20 -4.52 -4.55 -21.46
CA HIS A 20 -3.45 -3.70 -22.01
C HIS A 20 -2.23 -3.58 -21.07
N PHE A 21 -2.24 -4.27 -19.93
CA PHE A 21 -1.35 -4.07 -18.79
C PHE A 21 0.15 -4.34 -19.09
N GLU A 22 0.46 -5.36 -19.89
CA GLU A 22 1.85 -5.71 -20.20
C GLU A 22 2.58 -4.69 -21.10
N GLY A 23 1.85 -3.79 -21.78
CA GLY A 23 2.43 -2.74 -22.63
C GLY A 23 2.86 -1.48 -21.88
N PHE A 24 2.42 -1.32 -20.62
CA PHE A 24 2.69 -0.12 -19.82
C PHE A 24 3.99 -0.20 -19.03
N PHE A 25 4.44 -1.41 -18.69
CA PHE A 25 5.74 -1.63 -18.09
C PHE A 25 6.76 -1.98 -19.18
N PRO A 26 7.97 -1.42 -19.17
CA PRO A 26 8.98 -1.80 -20.14
C PRO A 26 9.23 -3.32 -20.09
N ARG A 27 9.04 -3.99 -21.23
CA ARG A 27 9.44 -5.39 -21.44
C ARG A 27 10.96 -5.43 -21.50
N GLY A 28 11.58 -6.02 -20.47
CA GLY A 28 12.98 -6.43 -20.49
C GLY A 28 13.99 -5.32 -20.79
N GLY A 29 14.42 -4.58 -19.76
CA GLY A 29 15.81 -4.16 -19.72
C GLY A 29 16.65 -5.41 -19.45
N ARG A 30 17.40 -5.87 -20.46
CA ARG A 30 18.44 -6.88 -20.28
C ARG A 30 19.50 -6.22 -19.39
N TRP A 31 19.52 -6.56 -18.10
CA TRP A 31 20.62 -6.19 -17.22
C TRP A 31 21.82 -7.03 -17.66
N SER A 32 22.75 -6.43 -18.40
CA SER A 32 24.06 -7.03 -18.61
C SER A 32 24.82 -6.88 -17.30
N TRP A 33 24.83 -7.96 -16.51
CA TRP A 33 25.79 -8.11 -15.42
C TRP A 33 27.06 -8.69 -16.03
N ASP A 34 28.14 -7.89 -16.05
CA ASP A 34 29.48 -8.34 -16.40
C ASP A 34 30.14 -8.90 -15.12
N PRO A 35 30.45 -10.21 -15.05
CA PRO A 35 31.02 -10.85 -13.86
C PRO A 35 32.44 -10.39 -13.52
N GLY A 36 33.06 -9.50 -14.30
CA GLY A 36 34.50 -9.18 -14.19
C GLY A 36 34.89 -7.86 -13.51
N GLN A 37 33.96 -7.04 -13.02
CA GLN A 37 34.32 -5.73 -12.41
C GLN A 37 34.41 -5.83 -10.88
N PRO A 38 35.57 -5.58 -10.25
CA PRO A 38 35.67 -5.57 -8.80
C PRO A 38 34.89 -4.40 -8.21
N HIS A 39 34.17 -4.67 -7.12
CA HIS A 39 33.47 -3.67 -6.32
C HIS A 39 34.46 -2.62 -5.79
N PRO A 40 34.23 -1.30 -5.98
CA PRO A 40 35.07 -0.31 -5.33
C PRO A 40 34.73 -0.29 -3.83
N HIS A 41 35.70 -0.70 -3.03
CA HIS A 41 35.76 -0.38 -1.61
C HIS A 41 35.73 1.15 -1.47
N GLN A 42 34.77 1.66 -0.69
CA GLN A 42 34.76 3.07 -0.28
C GLN A 42 35.81 3.25 0.82
N GLU A 43 36.97 3.76 0.42
CA GLU A 43 37.94 4.36 1.34
C GLU A 43 37.52 5.82 1.57
N ILE A 44 37.23 6.15 2.82
CA ILE A 44 36.88 7.50 3.24
C ILE A 44 38.20 8.26 3.42
N GLU A 45 38.64 8.98 2.38
CA GLU A 45 39.59 10.07 2.54
C GLU A 45 38.84 11.41 2.47
N ALA A 46 38.94 12.17 3.56
CA ALA A 46 38.49 13.55 3.62
C ALA A 46 39.45 14.43 2.81
N SER A 47 38.94 15.08 1.76
CA SER A 47 39.66 16.17 1.08
C SER A 47 38.94 17.50 1.29
N PRO A 48 39.64 18.57 1.71
CA PRO A 48 39.04 19.82 2.14
C PRO A 48 38.98 20.80 0.98
N ASP A 49 37.99 20.69 0.09
CA ASP A 49 37.68 21.81 -0.82
C ASP A 49 36.22 21.79 -1.25
N GLY A 50 35.56 22.93 -1.04
CA GLY A 50 34.15 23.14 -1.33
C GLY A 50 33.86 23.12 -2.82
N ASN A 51 33.23 22.05 -3.30
CA ASN A 51 32.45 22.08 -4.53
C ASN A 51 31.32 21.03 -4.47
N THR A 52 30.18 21.43 -3.94
CA THR A 52 28.93 20.66 -4.03
C THR A 52 28.38 20.72 -5.46
N SER A 53 28.83 19.82 -6.33
CA SER A 53 28.25 19.69 -7.67
C SER A 53 27.85 18.24 -7.98
N ASN A 54 26.56 18.11 -8.34
CA ASN A 54 25.92 17.00 -9.05
C ASN A 54 26.04 15.58 -8.45
N ARG A 55 25.22 15.30 -7.42
CA ARG A 55 24.66 13.94 -7.27
C ARG A 55 23.67 13.69 -8.40
N THR A 56 24.16 13.12 -9.49
CA THR A 56 23.30 12.47 -10.48
C THR A 56 22.65 11.28 -9.79
N TYR A 57 21.43 11.46 -9.26
CA TYR A 57 20.67 10.40 -8.60
C TYR A 57 20.56 9.21 -9.55
N SER A 58 21.11 8.07 -9.14
CA SER A 58 20.97 6.81 -9.86
C SER A 58 19.48 6.51 -10.07
N ARG A 59 19.11 6.07 -11.27
CA ARG A 59 17.73 5.62 -11.61
C ARG A 59 17.32 4.32 -10.90
N THR A 60 18.10 3.86 -9.93
CA THR A 60 17.90 2.58 -9.23
C THR A 60 17.32 2.82 -7.84
N LEU A 61 16.40 1.96 -7.42
CA LEU A 61 15.84 1.98 -6.07
C LEU A 61 16.96 1.78 -5.04
N ASP A 62 17.05 2.67 -4.06
CA ASP A 62 17.97 2.53 -2.92
C ASP A 62 17.40 1.52 -1.92
N TYR A 63 17.71 0.24 -2.12
CA TYR A 63 17.23 -0.82 -1.23
C TYR A 63 17.75 -0.69 0.20
N SER A 64 18.98 -0.20 0.39
CA SER A 64 19.58 -0.05 1.72
C SER A 64 18.81 0.97 2.55
N TYR A 65 18.44 2.11 1.95
CA TYR A 65 17.58 3.10 2.59
C TYR A 65 16.24 2.51 3.05
N TRP A 66 15.57 1.73 2.19
CA TRP A 66 14.27 1.17 2.51
C TRP A 66 14.33 0.04 3.53
N ILE A 67 15.35 -0.82 3.46
CA ILE A 67 15.61 -1.84 4.49
C ILE A 67 15.78 -1.15 5.85
N GLU A 68 16.61 -0.11 5.92
CA GLU A 68 16.83 0.65 7.14
C GLU A 68 15.58 1.40 7.61
N HIS A 69 14.75 1.91 6.69
CA HIS A 69 13.45 2.48 7.02
C HIS A 69 12.56 1.47 7.75
N PHE A 70 12.35 0.27 7.19
CA PHE A 70 11.51 -0.75 7.82
C PHE A 70 12.08 -1.26 9.13
N HIS A 71 13.41 -1.37 9.26
CA HIS A 71 14.03 -1.70 10.54
C HIS A 71 13.75 -0.64 11.61
N ARG A 72 13.92 0.65 11.28
CA ARG A 72 13.65 1.75 12.20
C ARG A 72 12.18 1.91 12.51
N ASN A 73 11.28 1.68 11.55
CA ASN A 73 9.84 1.88 11.75
C ASN A 73 9.23 0.91 12.78
N ARG A 74 9.91 -0.22 13.01
CA ARG A 74 9.58 -1.18 14.10
C ARG A 74 10.01 -0.70 15.49
N LEU A 75 10.90 0.28 15.58
CA LEU A 75 11.37 0.83 16.85
C LEU A 75 10.40 1.91 17.35
N HIS A 76 10.44 2.18 18.67
CA HIS A 76 9.65 3.23 19.31
C HIS A 76 8.14 3.18 18.99
N ARG A 77 7.60 1.98 18.84
CA ARG A 77 6.17 1.73 18.59
C ARG A 77 5.44 1.58 19.92
N ALA A 78 4.96 2.70 20.48
CA ALA A 78 4.17 2.66 21.70
C ALA A 78 2.85 1.90 21.45
N GLU A 79 2.64 0.81 22.19
CA GLU A 79 1.40 0.03 22.13
C GLU A 79 0.24 0.84 22.72
N PRO A 80 -1.00 0.69 22.19
CA PRO A 80 -2.16 1.20 22.87
C PRO A 80 -2.34 0.54 24.25
N ASP A 81 -2.72 1.33 25.25
CA ASP A 81 -3.18 0.77 26.52
C ASP A 81 -4.55 0.09 26.35
N TRP A 82 -4.52 -1.23 26.15
CA TRP A 82 -5.73 -2.04 25.96
C TRP A 82 -6.59 -2.17 27.23
N SER A 83 -6.08 -1.74 28.40
CA SER A 83 -6.83 -1.77 29.67
C SER A 83 -7.79 -0.59 29.82
N GLU A 84 -7.70 0.43 28.96
CA GLU A 84 -8.59 1.59 29.01
C GLU A 84 -10.07 1.15 28.88
N PRO A 85 -11.00 1.79 29.62
CA PRO A 85 -12.42 1.46 29.53
C PRO A 85 -12.99 1.69 28.13
N LEU A 86 -13.70 0.69 27.59
CA LEU A 86 -14.44 0.83 26.33
C LEU A 86 -15.73 1.62 26.60
N ARG A 87 -15.80 2.87 26.14
CA ARG A 87 -16.93 3.79 26.37
C ARG A 87 -17.92 3.88 25.20
N MET A 88 -17.64 3.17 24.12
CA MET A 88 -18.48 3.13 22.93
C MET A 88 -19.80 2.40 23.23
N SER A 89 -20.92 2.89 22.66
CA SER A 89 -22.22 2.24 22.85
C SER A 89 -22.25 0.83 22.24
N PRO A 90 -23.05 -0.11 22.78
CA PRO A 90 -23.20 -1.44 22.21
C PRO A 90 -23.55 -1.44 20.72
N GLN A 91 -24.39 -0.49 20.28
CA GLN A 91 -24.79 -0.36 18.88
C GLN A 91 -23.62 0.00 17.97
N LYS A 92 -22.73 0.90 18.41
CA LYS A 92 -21.53 1.29 17.65
C LYS A 92 -20.50 0.14 17.63
N ILE A 93 -20.36 -0.59 18.73
CA ILE A 93 -19.50 -1.79 18.81
C ILE A 93 -19.96 -2.86 17.80
N GLU A 94 -21.25 -3.21 17.82
CA GLU A 94 -21.81 -4.21 16.91
C GLU A 94 -21.72 -3.77 15.44
N ALA A 95 -21.88 -2.47 15.16
CA ALA A 95 -21.69 -1.94 13.82
C ALA A 95 -20.23 -2.03 13.34
N LEU A 96 -19.27 -1.73 14.20
CA LEU A 96 -17.85 -1.66 13.85
C LEU A 96 -17.18 -3.04 13.78
N ARG A 97 -17.54 -3.96 14.67
CA ARG A 97 -16.89 -5.28 14.82
C ARG A 97 -16.69 -6.04 13.50
N PRO A 98 -17.69 -6.19 12.61
CA PRO A 98 -17.50 -6.92 11.36
C PRO A 98 -16.44 -6.30 10.44
N SER A 99 -16.29 -4.96 10.50
CA SER A 99 -15.28 -4.24 9.73
C SER A 99 -13.89 -4.56 10.23
N ILE A 100 -13.66 -4.44 11.53
CA ILE A 100 -12.34 -4.67 12.15
C ILE A 100 -11.89 -6.12 11.98
N VAL A 101 -12.83 -7.08 12.10
CA VAL A 101 -12.55 -8.51 11.82
C VAL A 101 -12.09 -8.74 10.38
N GLN A 102 -12.72 -8.07 9.41
CA GLN A 102 -12.33 -8.19 8.00
C GLN A 102 -11.00 -7.49 7.70
N PHE A 103 -10.73 -6.32 8.29
CA PHE A 103 -9.45 -5.64 8.17
C PHE A 103 -8.32 -6.45 8.81
N GLN A 104 -8.56 -7.10 9.95
CA GLN A 104 -7.57 -8.00 10.55
C GLN A 104 -7.13 -9.12 9.59
N LEU A 105 -8.07 -9.71 8.83
CA LEU A 105 -7.75 -10.71 7.81
C LEU A 105 -7.02 -10.09 6.60
N GLY A 106 -7.44 -8.90 6.16
CA GLY A 106 -6.91 -8.22 4.97
C GLY A 106 -5.50 -7.65 5.15
N ASP A 107 -5.23 -7.04 6.31
CA ASP A 107 -4.01 -6.28 6.62
C ASP A 107 -2.99 -7.19 7.31
N GLY A 108 -2.64 -8.28 6.64
CA GLY A 108 -1.58 -9.19 7.06
C GLY A 108 -2.02 -10.43 7.87
N GLY A 109 -3.29 -10.55 8.27
CA GLY A 109 -3.79 -11.75 8.97
C GLY A 109 -4.00 -12.96 8.04
N GLY A 110 -4.06 -12.71 6.74
CA GLY A 110 -4.11 -13.71 5.68
C GLY A 110 -2.75 -13.93 4.99
N GLU A 111 -2.78 -14.00 3.66
CA GLU A 111 -1.64 -14.28 2.79
C GLU A 111 -0.66 -13.10 2.76
N CYS A 112 0.32 -13.17 3.65
CA CYS A 112 1.37 -12.17 3.89
C CYS A 112 2.65 -12.45 3.07
N ARG A 113 2.48 -12.59 1.75
CA ARG A 113 3.57 -12.79 0.76
C ARG A 113 3.08 -12.45 -0.64
N LEU A 114 3.99 -12.28 -1.62
CA LEU A 114 3.60 -12.20 -3.03
C LEU A 114 2.94 -13.50 -3.50
N LEU A 115 1.85 -13.38 -4.25
CA LEU A 115 1.00 -14.48 -4.75
C LEU A 115 1.04 -14.63 -6.27
N ALA A 116 1.57 -13.64 -6.99
CA ALA A 116 1.70 -13.71 -8.43
C ALA A 116 2.54 -14.92 -8.88
N ARG A 117 2.17 -15.49 -10.04
CA ARG A 117 2.84 -16.68 -10.60
C ARG A 117 4.35 -16.52 -10.83
N ASP A 118 4.83 -15.29 -11.01
CA ASP A 118 6.24 -14.95 -11.22
C ASP A 118 6.93 -14.40 -9.96
N ALA A 119 6.31 -14.56 -8.78
CA ALA A 119 6.86 -14.12 -7.49
C ALA A 119 8.23 -14.72 -7.16
N GLU A 120 8.42 -16.02 -7.37
CA GLU A 120 9.72 -16.66 -7.10
C GLU A 120 10.82 -16.15 -8.04
N ARG A 121 10.47 -15.90 -9.31
CA ARG A 121 11.39 -15.27 -10.25
C ARG A 121 11.74 -13.84 -9.82
N PHE A 122 10.80 -13.11 -9.23
CA PHE A 122 11.07 -11.77 -8.70
C PHE A 122 12.02 -11.82 -7.50
N ARG A 123 11.79 -12.75 -6.56
CA ARG A 123 12.66 -12.97 -5.39
C ARG A 123 14.09 -13.38 -5.76
N GLY A 124 14.25 -14.15 -6.82
CA GLY A 124 15.56 -14.58 -7.31
C GLY A 124 16.41 -13.50 -7.99
N ARG A 125 15.90 -12.27 -8.20
CA ARG A 125 16.63 -11.23 -8.96
C ARG A 125 17.68 -10.49 -8.15
N ALA A 126 17.39 -10.22 -6.88
CA ALA A 126 18.27 -9.48 -5.99
C ALA A 126 17.89 -9.75 -4.54
N GLN A 127 18.87 -10.13 -3.72
CA GLN A 127 18.65 -10.40 -2.30
C GLN A 127 18.03 -9.19 -1.59
N ALA A 128 18.54 -7.98 -1.86
CA ALA A 128 18.03 -6.75 -1.25
C ALA A 128 16.56 -6.45 -1.60
N ALA A 129 16.12 -6.82 -2.82
CA ALA A 129 14.72 -6.68 -3.23
C ALA A 129 13.80 -7.65 -2.49
N THR A 130 14.28 -8.87 -2.24
CA THR A 130 13.56 -9.84 -1.42
C THR A 130 13.49 -9.38 0.03
N THR A 131 14.60 -8.93 0.60
CA THR A 131 14.66 -8.44 1.99
C THR A 131 13.69 -7.29 2.23
N VAL A 132 13.63 -6.29 1.35
CA VAL A 132 12.72 -5.15 1.54
C VAL A 132 11.25 -5.58 1.46
N VAL A 133 10.90 -6.52 0.57
CA VAL A 133 9.52 -7.02 0.45
C VAL A 133 9.14 -7.86 1.67
N ASP A 134 10.05 -8.69 2.18
CA ASP A 134 9.82 -9.47 3.38
C ASP A 134 9.67 -8.57 4.62
N LEU A 135 10.44 -7.49 4.71
CA LEU A 135 10.28 -6.48 5.77
C LEU A 135 8.93 -5.76 5.68
N TRP A 136 8.50 -5.38 4.47
CA TRP A 136 7.18 -4.80 4.24
C TRP A 136 6.06 -5.74 4.73
N PHE A 137 6.08 -7.02 4.32
CA PHE A 137 5.09 -8.00 4.80
C PHE A 137 5.17 -8.25 6.31
N ARG A 138 6.35 -8.16 6.94
CA ARG A 138 6.44 -8.25 8.41
C ARG A 138 5.75 -7.07 9.10
N GLU A 139 5.75 -5.89 8.50
CA GLU A 139 5.02 -4.73 9.02
C GLU A 139 3.50 -4.91 8.85
N GLU A 140 3.05 -5.44 7.71
CA GLU A 140 1.65 -5.85 7.50
C GLU A 140 1.20 -6.89 8.54
N ALA A 141 2.01 -7.93 8.81
CA ALA A 141 1.68 -8.92 9.85
C ALA A 141 1.56 -8.30 11.25
N GLU A 142 2.29 -7.21 11.51
CA GLU A 142 2.20 -6.45 12.75
C GLU A 142 0.89 -5.64 12.83
N HIS A 143 0.38 -5.13 11.70
CA HIS A 143 -0.96 -4.51 11.64
C HIS A 143 -2.03 -5.53 12.02
N ALA A 144 -1.97 -6.74 11.46
CA ALA A 144 -2.88 -7.84 11.81
C ALA A 144 -2.85 -8.19 13.30
N ARG A 145 -1.66 -8.17 13.92
CA ARG A 145 -1.49 -8.42 15.36
C ARG A 145 -2.21 -7.34 16.18
N LEU A 146 -2.01 -6.06 15.84
CA LEU A 146 -2.71 -4.94 16.49
C LEU A 146 -4.23 -5.02 16.29
N LEU A 147 -4.68 -5.31 15.07
CA LEU A 147 -6.09 -5.49 14.76
C LEU A 147 -6.69 -6.70 15.47
N SER A 148 -5.91 -7.72 15.82
CA SER A 148 -6.40 -8.86 16.62
C SER A 148 -6.79 -8.44 18.04
N HIS A 149 -6.04 -7.52 18.66
CA HIS A 149 -6.42 -6.92 19.95
C HIS A 149 -7.69 -6.06 19.82
N ALA A 150 -7.82 -5.31 18.71
CA ALA A 150 -9.03 -4.56 18.40
C ALA A 150 -10.26 -5.47 18.22
N VAL A 151 -10.10 -6.60 17.53
CA VAL A 151 -11.13 -7.64 17.38
C VAL A 151 -11.56 -8.15 18.75
N ALA A 152 -10.61 -8.51 19.62
CA ALA A 152 -10.89 -8.99 20.96
C ALA A 152 -11.61 -7.92 21.82
N ARG A 153 -11.13 -6.68 21.78
CA ARG A 153 -11.71 -5.53 22.50
C ARG A 153 -13.16 -5.28 22.12
N LEU A 154 -13.51 -5.47 20.85
CA LEU A 154 -14.88 -5.33 20.36
C LEU A 154 -15.75 -6.58 20.58
N GLY A 155 -15.24 -7.64 21.23
CA GLY A 155 -15.95 -8.91 21.44
C GLY A 155 -16.07 -9.77 20.17
N GLY A 156 -15.23 -9.51 19.17
CA GLY A 156 -15.17 -10.28 17.93
C GLY A 156 -14.28 -11.51 18.01
N LYS A 157 -14.28 -12.29 16.92
CA LYS A 157 -13.37 -13.42 16.71
C LYS A 157 -12.70 -13.29 15.35
N PRO A 158 -11.42 -13.66 15.21
CA PRO A 158 -10.76 -13.71 13.90
C PRO A 158 -11.51 -14.62 12.94
N ILE A 159 -11.43 -14.29 11.65
CA ILE A 159 -11.97 -15.11 10.55
C ILE A 159 -10.83 -15.52 9.63
N SER A 160 -10.98 -16.66 8.96
CA SER A 160 -9.98 -17.16 8.01
C SER A 160 -10.33 -16.89 6.54
N THR A 161 -11.59 -16.55 6.26
CA THR A 161 -12.04 -16.19 4.91
C THR A 161 -13.18 -15.17 4.94
N HIS A 162 -13.25 -14.38 3.86
CA HIS A 162 -14.35 -13.50 3.52
C HIS A 162 -14.34 -13.27 2.00
N TRP A 163 -15.51 -13.05 1.38
CA TRP A 163 -15.61 -12.93 -0.08
C TRP A 163 -14.70 -11.83 -0.66
N SER A 164 -14.55 -10.70 0.05
CA SER A 164 -13.73 -9.58 -0.42
C SER A 164 -12.24 -9.92 -0.36
N TYR A 165 -11.84 -10.68 0.66
CA TYR A 165 -10.47 -11.17 0.82
C TYR A 165 -10.12 -12.24 -0.23
N GLU A 166 -11.04 -13.16 -0.53
CA GLU A 166 -10.87 -14.14 -1.61
C GLU A 166 -10.78 -13.45 -2.98
N ALA A 167 -11.63 -12.45 -3.24
CA ALA A 167 -11.58 -11.66 -4.46
C ALA A 167 -10.26 -10.90 -4.57
N PHE A 168 -9.79 -10.30 -3.49
CA PHE A 168 -8.48 -9.64 -3.42
C PHE A 168 -7.33 -10.61 -3.74
N CYS A 169 -7.31 -11.80 -3.13
CA CYS A 169 -6.31 -12.82 -3.41
C CYS A 169 -6.36 -13.30 -4.88
N LEU A 170 -7.56 -13.48 -5.43
CA LEU A 170 -7.74 -13.87 -6.82
C LEU A 170 -7.21 -12.79 -7.78
N CYS A 171 -7.48 -11.51 -7.49
CA CYS A 171 -6.94 -10.39 -8.25
C CYS A 171 -5.40 -10.42 -8.24
N ARG A 172 -4.78 -10.54 -7.07
CA ARG A 172 -3.30 -10.58 -6.92
C ARG A 172 -2.65 -11.69 -7.74
N ARG A 173 -3.29 -12.85 -7.88
CA ARG A 173 -2.79 -14.00 -8.64
C ARG A 173 -2.91 -13.85 -10.17
N ARG A 174 -3.73 -12.93 -10.67
CA ARG A 174 -4.22 -12.97 -12.06
C ARG A 174 -3.18 -12.68 -13.14
N PHE A 175 -2.16 -11.87 -12.84
CA PHE A 175 -1.17 -11.40 -13.80
C PHE A 175 0.26 -11.73 -13.38
N GLY A 176 0.98 -10.76 -12.83
CA GLY A 176 2.36 -10.89 -12.38
C GLY A 176 2.67 -9.91 -11.25
N VAL A 177 3.87 -9.99 -10.68
CA VAL A 177 4.25 -9.23 -9.47
C VAL A 177 4.01 -7.73 -9.61
N ARG A 178 4.24 -7.14 -10.79
CA ARG A 178 3.98 -5.71 -11.01
C ARG A 178 2.51 -5.33 -10.83
N PHE A 179 1.61 -6.19 -11.30
CA PHE A 179 0.17 -6.01 -11.10
C PHE A 179 -0.20 -6.21 -9.64
N GLU A 180 0.32 -7.26 -9.01
CA GLU A 180 0.09 -7.52 -7.60
C GLU A 180 0.52 -6.34 -6.73
N LEU A 181 1.72 -5.79 -6.93
CA LEU A 181 2.21 -4.62 -6.20
C LEU A 181 1.33 -3.40 -6.42
N GLN A 182 0.79 -3.19 -7.64
CA GLN A 182 -0.18 -2.13 -7.88
C GLN A 182 -1.49 -2.36 -7.12
N VAL A 183 -1.99 -3.60 -7.07
CA VAL A 183 -3.19 -3.94 -6.28
C VAL A 183 -2.94 -3.66 -4.80
N LEU A 184 -1.80 -4.06 -4.25
CA LEU A 184 -1.40 -3.76 -2.86
C LEU A 184 -1.34 -2.25 -2.62
N THR A 185 -0.66 -1.49 -3.49
CA THR A 185 -0.59 -0.02 -3.40
C THR A 185 -2.00 0.62 -3.40
N LEU A 186 -2.90 0.15 -4.26
CA LEU A 186 -4.27 0.67 -4.31
C LEU A 186 -5.05 0.34 -3.03
N THR A 187 -4.82 -0.83 -2.44
CA THR A 187 -5.37 -1.18 -1.13
C THR A 187 -4.85 -0.23 -0.06
N GLU A 188 -3.53 -0.02 0.06
CA GLU A 188 -2.90 0.90 1.03
C GLU A 188 -3.49 2.33 0.95
N LEU A 189 -3.62 2.87 -0.26
CA LEU A 189 -4.15 4.23 -0.48
C LEU A 189 -5.63 4.35 -0.06
N VAL A 190 -6.42 3.31 -0.30
CA VAL A 190 -7.86 3.31 -0.01
C VAL A 190 -8.12 2.96 1.47
N SER A 191 -7.36 2.03 2.05
CA SER A 191 -7.40 1.68 3.48
C SER A 191 -6.95 2.86 4.34
N THR A 192 -5.96 3.66 3.88
CA THR A 192 -5.57 4.92 4.53
C THR A 192 -6.76 5.86 4.72
N GLY A 193 -7.62 6.01 3.70
CA GLY A 193 -8.84 6.80 3.82
C GLY A 193 -9.84 6.22 4.84
N TYR A 194 -9.97 4.89 4.90
CA TYR A 194 -10.77 4.20 5.91
C TYR A 194 -10.23 4.46 7.32
N TYR A 195 -8.93 4.29 7.54
CA TYR A 195 -8.29 4.43 8.85
C TYR A 195 -8.34 5.86 9.37
N ARG A 196 -8.24 6.87 8.51
CA ARG A 196 -8.43 8.27 8.93
C ARG A 196 -9.86 8.54 9.41
N LEU A 197 -10.87 8.01 8.71
CA LEU A 197 -12.25 8.15 9.15
C LEU A 197 -12.52 7.37 10.43
N LEU A 198 -11.99 6.16 10.55
CA LEU A 198 -12.11 5.39 11.78
C LEU A 198 -11.46 6.16 12.94
N GLN A 199 -10.23 6.63 12.78
CA GLN A 199 -9.52 7.44 13.78
C GLN A 199 -10.32 8.67 14.20
N GLN A 200 -10.89 9.41 13.24
CA GLN A 200 -11.64 10.63 13.51
C GLN A 200 -12.95 10.40 14.28
N HIS A 201 -13.60 9.24 14.05
CA HIS A 201 -14.95 8.99 14.52
C HIS A 201 -15.05 7.92 15.62
N VAL A 202 -13.96 7.22 15.92
CA VAL A 202 -13.95 6.19 16.96
C VAL A 202 -13.89 6.84 18.35
N GLU A 203 -14.84 6.49 19.20
CA GLU A 203 -14.89 6.94 20.60
C GLU A 203 -14.19 5.92 21.51
N ASP A 204 -12.98 5.51 21.13
CA ASP A 204 -12.18 4.54 21.87
C ASP A 204 -10.67 4.83 21.68
N PRO A 205 -9.97 5.32 22.72
CA PRO A 205 -8.57 5.74 22.59
C PRO A 205 -7.61 4.63 22.12
N PRO A 206 -7.77 3.36 22.54
CA PRO A 206 -6.96 2.28 21.97
C PRO A 206 -7.16 2.08 20.48
N LEU A 207 -8.40 2.13 19.98
CA LEU A 207 -8.68 2.05 18.55
C LEU A 207 -8.16 3.27 17.77
N GLU A 208 -8.25 4.47 18.35
CA GLU A 208 -7.67 5.68 17.75
C GLU A 208 -6.14 5.54 17.59
N ARG A 209 -5.46 5.01 18.62
CA ARG A 209 -4.01 4.81 18.63
C ARG A 209 -3.56 3.73 17.64
N ILE A 210 -4.28 2.63 17.46
CA ILE A 210 -3.92 1.68 16.39
C ILE A 210 -4.07 2.30 15.01
N CYS A 211 -5.10 3.14 14.79
CA CYS A 211 -5.25 3.82 13.51
C CYS A 211 -4.07 4.76 13.27
N ALA A 212 -3.61 5.49 14.30
CA ALA A 212 -2.41 6.32 14.20
C ALA A 212 -1.16 5.51 13.82
N LEU A 213 -0.96 4.35 14.45
CA LEU A 213 0.18 3.46 14.17
C LEU A 213 0.13 2.92 12.73
N ILE A 214 -1.03 2.42 12.29
CA ILE A 214 -1.21 1.91 10.92
C ILE A 214 -1.00 3.05 9.92
N LEU A 215 -1.61 4.22 10.12
CA LEU A 215 -1.46 5.36 9.22
C LEU A 215 -0.01 5.87 9.12
N ARG A 216 0.76 5.78 10.19
CA ARG A 216 2.20 6.09 10.20
C ARG A 216 2.97 5.15 9.29
N ASP A 217 2.71 3.85 9.40
CA ASP A 217 3.36 2.79 8.62
C ASP A 217 2.99 2.90 7.12
N GLU A 218 1.69 3.12 6.84
CA GLU A 218 1.16 3.25 5.49
C GLU A 218 1.77 4.44 4.72
N ALA A 219 2.15 5.52 5.41
CA ALA A 219 2.88 6.63 4.80
C ALA A 219 4.25 6.18 4.25
N GLY A 220 4.93 5.28 4.97
CA GLY A 220 6.17 4.64 4.54
C GLY A 220 5.96 3.70 3.34
N HIS A 221 4.91 2.88 3.38
CA HIS A 221 4.53 1.96 2.30
C HIS A 221 4.27 2.71 0.99
N VAL A 222 3.43 3.74 1.05
CA VAL A 222 3.10 4.60 -0.09
C VAL A 222 4.35 5.29 -0.66
N ALA A 223 5.26 5.74 0.21
CA ALA A 223 6.51 6.35 -0.22
C ALA A 223 7.45 5.34 -0.90
N PHE A 224 7.52 4.11 -0.36
CA PHE A 224 8.28 3.00 -0.95
C PHE A 224 7.76 2.64 -2.34
N GLN A 225 6.45 2.46 -2.49
CA GLN A 225 5.82 2.13 -3.77
C GLN A 225 6.06 3.22 -4.81
N ARG A 226 6.01 4.49 -4.41
CA ARG A 226 6.32 5.62 -5.29
C ARG A 226 7.77 5.58 -5.76
N ALA A 227 8.73 5.40 -4.85
CA ALA A 227 10.15 5.30 -5.19
C ALA A 227 10.42 4.11 -6.12
N ARG A 228 9.75 2.97 -5.89
CA ARG A 228 9.81 1.79 -6.76
C ARG A 228 9.30 2.09 -8.16
N LEU A 229 8.13 2.73 -8.31
CA LEU A 229 7.59 3.08 -9.63
C LEU A 229 8.47 4.08 -10.39
N GLN A 230 9.10 5.01 -9.68
CA GLN A 230 10.07 5.94 -10.26
C GLN A 230 11.32 5.20 -10.77
N ALA A 231 11.86 4.26 -9.98
CA ALA A 231 13.00 3.43 -10.38
C ALA A 231 12.65 2.47 -11.54
N ASP A 232 11.41 1.96 -11.58
CA ASP A 232 10.88 1.16 -12.70
C ASP A 232 10.71 1.98 -14.01
N GLY A 233 10.91 3.32 -13.94
CA GLY A 233 10.83 4.21 -15.10
C GLY A 233 9.42 4.39 -15.64
N VAL A 234 8.40 4.31 -14.76
CA VAL A 234 7.00 4.55 -15.14
C VAL A 234 6.89 5.93 -15.77
N ARG A 235 6.40 5.97 -17.03
CA ARG A 235 6.20 7.22 -17.74
C ARG A 235 4.93 7.88 -17.22
N THR A 236 5.05 9.11 -16.74
CA THR A 236 3.91 9.91 -16.26
C THR A 236 3.52 11.03 -17.23
N GLU A 237 4.23 11.14 -18.36
CA GLU A 237 4.03 12.16 -19.39
C GLU A 237 3.65 11.55 -20.74
N GLY A 238 3.10 12.37 -21.63
CA GLY A 238 2.60 11.96 -22.94
C GLY A 238 1.43 10.98 -22.87
N VAL A 239 1.11 10.36 -24.01
CA VAL A 239 -0.04 9.45 -24.15
C VAL A 239 0.07 8.25 -23.19
N ARG A 240 1.25 7.63 -23.08
CA ARG A 240 1.47 6.48 -22.17
C ARG A 240 1.26 6.87 -20.71
N GLY A 241 1.72 8.05 -20.30
CA GLY A 241 1.49 8.57 -18.97
C GLY A 241 0.04 8.90 -18.68
N TRP A 242 -0.67 9.48 -19.64
CA TRP A 242 -2.12 9.70 -19.52
C TRP A 242 -2.87 8.38 -19.34
N ILE A 243 -2.58 7.36 -20.16
CA ILE A 243 -3.24 6.05 -20.03
C ILE A 243 -2.93 5.41 -18.67
N TRP A 244 -1.68 5.43 -18.22
CA TRP A 244 -1.30 4.90 -16.91
C TRP A 244 -2.04 5.60 -15.77
N LYS A 245 -2.09 6.93 -15.77
CA LYS A 245 -2.83 7.72 -14.76
C LYS A 245 -4.31 7.37 -14.76
N THR A 246 -4.94 7.35 -15.94
CA THR A 246 -6.37 7.03 -16.09
C THR A 246 -6.67 5.62 -15.58
N GLN A 247 -5.83 4.64 -15.94
CA GLN A 247 -5.97 3.26 -15.45
C GLN A 247 -5.82 3.18 -13.94
N PHE A 248 -4.81 3.84 -13.37
CA PHE A 248 -4.58 3.86 -11.92
C PHE A 248 -5.76 4.47 -11.16
N TRP A 249 -6.31 5.59 -11.66
CA TRP A 249 -7.50 6.22 -11.10
C TRP A 249 -8.74 5.32 -11.17
N ILE A 250 -9.00 4.70 -12.33
CA ILE A 250 -10.14 3.78 -12.49
C ILE A 250 -10.03 2.63 -11.49
N CYS A 251 -8.85 2.01 -11.38
CA CYS A 251 -8.64 0.91 -10.45
C CYS A 251 -8.75 1.35 -8.98
N GLY A 252 -8.23 2.52 -8.63
CA GLY A 252 -8.35 3.07 -7.27
C GLY A 252 -9.79 3.40 -6.88
N LEU A 253 -10.58 4.00 -7.78
CA LEU A 253 -12.00 4.25 -7.54
C LEU A 253 -12.82 2.96 -7.45
N ALA A 254 -12.45 1.93 -8.24
CA ALA A 254 -13.05 0.61 -8.13
C ALA A 254 -12.75 -0.04 -6.76
N ALA A 255 -11.49 0.00 -6.31
CA ALA A 255 -11.09 -0.49 -4.99
C ALA A 255 -11.81 0.26 -3.86
N ALA A 256 -11.90 1.59 -3.96
CA ALA A 256 -12.65 2.43 -3.02
C ALA A 256 -14.14 2.07 -2.96
N THR A 257 -14.75 1.80 -4.10
CA THR A 257 -16.15 1.35 -4.16
C THR A 257 -16.34 0.01 -3.44
N VAL A 258 -15.46 -0.96 -3.70
CA VAL A 258 -15.51 -2.27 -3.05
C VAL A 258 -15.35 -2.13 -1.54
N LEU A 259 -14.35 -1.36 -1.09
CA LEU A 259 -14.10 -1.12 0.34
C LEU A 259 -15.31 -0.44 0.99
N TRP A 260 -15.78 0.67 0.42
CA TRP A 260 -16.89 1.42 1.02
C TRP A 260 -18.21 0.65 1.03
N SER A 261 -18.46 -0.20 0.03
CA SER A 261 -19.65 -1.06 0.01
C SER A 261 -19.66 -2.07 1.16
N SER A 262 -18.48 -2.53 1.58
CA SER A 262 -18.32 -3.52 2.66
C SER A 262 -18.31 -2.86 4.04
N HIS A 263 -17.61 -1.73 4.16
CA HIS A 263 -17.24 -1.12 5.44
C HIS A 263 -17.94 0.20 5.74
N GLY A 264 -18.48 0.90 4.73
CA GLY A 264 -19.14 2.20 4.93
C GLY A 264 -20.36 2.11 5.83
N ARG A 265 -21.10 0.98 5.79
CA ARG A 265 -22.21 0.71 6.73
C ARG A 265 -21.76 0.55 8.19
N CYS A 266 -20.50 0.18 8.42
CA CYS A 266 -19.91 0.01 9.75
C CYS A 266 -19.43 1.35 10.32
N LEU A 267 -18.95 2.27 9.47
CA LEU A 267 -18.46 3.59 9.90
C LEU A 267 -19.55 4.66 9.97
N LYS A 268 -20.64 4.55 9.19
CA LYS A 268 -21.75 5.51 9.23
C LYS A 268 -22.38 5.69 10.63
N PRO A 269 -22.62 4.62 11.43
CA PRO A 269 -23.11 4.77 12.80
C PRO A 269 -22.15 5.50 13.76
N LEU A 270 -20.86 5.60 13.41
CA LEU A 270 -19.87 6.37 14.16
C LEU A 270 -19.85 7.86 13.71
N GLY A 271 -20.56 8.21 12.64
CA GLY A 271 -20.66 9.58 12.13
C GLY A 271 -19.90 9.84 10.82
N ALA A 272 -19.24 8.82 10.26
CA ALA A 272 -18.53 8.97 9.00
C ALA A 272 -19.48 9.05 7.80
N THR A 273 -19.12 9.82 6.77
CA THR A 273 -19.95 10.00 5.57
C THR A 273 -19.25 9.54 4.29
N THR A 274 -20.03 9.17 3.28
CA THR A 274 -19.51 8.81 1.95
C THR A 274 -18.66 9.93 1.33
N PRO A 275 -19.07 11.22 1.36
CA PRO A 275 -18.25 12.30 0.80
C PRO A 275 -16.89 12.45 1.48
N GLN A 276 -16.83 12.31 2.83
CA GLN A 276 -15.54 12.34 3.55
C GLN A 276 -14.63 11.21 3.08
N PHE A 277 -15.15 9.99 2.93
CA PHE A 277 -14.36 8.85 2.44
C PHE A 277 -13.83 9.07 1.03
N LEU A 278 -14.69 9.53 0.12
CA LEU A 278 -14.29 9.81 -1.25
C LEU A 278 -13.24 10.92 -1.33
N LEU A 279 -13.37 11.97 -0.50
CA LEU A 279 -12.39 13.04 -0.43
C LEU A 279 -11.01 12.52 0.00
N GLU A 280 -10.95 11.67 1.03
CA GLU A 280 -9.71 11.03 1.48
C GLU A 280 -9.08 10.17 0.38
N VAL A 281 -9.88 9.33 -0.28
CA VAL A 281 -9.41 8.48 -1.39
C VAL A 281 -8.88 9.31 -2.56
N ILE A 282 -9.59 10.37 -2.96
CA ILE A 282 -9.17 11.26 -4.05
C ILE A 282 -7.86 11.96 -3.68
N ARG A 283 -7.71 12.37 -2.42
CA ARG A 283 -6.48 12.98 -1.91
C ARG A 283 -5.31 12.01 -1.98
N GLU A 284 -5.49 10.77 -1.52
CA GLU A 284 -4.46 9.74 -1.51
C GLU A 284 -4.03 9.33 -2.93
N ILE A 285 -4.98 8.96 -3.79
CA ILE A 285 -4.68 8.58 -5.18
C ILE A 285 -4.04 9.77 -5.93
N GLY A 286 -4.60 10.96 -5.78
CA GLY A 286 -4.09 12.17 -6.42
C GLY A 286 -2.68 12.53 -5.96
N GLY A 287 -2.42 12.45 -4.65
CA GLY A 287 -1.10 12.65 -4.06
C GLY A 287 -0.09 11.61 -4.56
N PHE A 288 -0.49 10.35 -4.61
CA PHE A 288 0.34 9.27 -5.14
C PHE A 288 0.71 9.47 -6.60
N VAL A 289 -0.29 9.67 -7.47
CA VAL A 289 -0.09 9.85 -8.92
C VAL A 289 0.78 11.07 -9.22
N ARG A 290 0.57 12.20 -8.52
CA ARG A 290 1.42 13.39 -8.66
C ARG A 290 2.85 13.10 -8.21
N GLY A 291 3.02 12.37 -7.10
CA GLY A 291 4.31 12.04 -6.54
C GLY A 291 5.15 11.05 -7.38
N VAL A 292 4.53 10.21 -8.21
CA VAL A 292 5.26 9.32 -9.13
C VAL A 292 5.91 10.11 -10.27
N GLY A 293 5.33 11.26 -10.66
CA GLY A 293 5.88 12.10 -11.72
C GLY A 293 7.27 12.65 -11.41
N PRO A 294 8.00 13.17 -12.40
CA PRO A 294 9.28 13.83 -12.17
C PRO A 294 9.07 14.96 -11.15
N LYS A 295 9.96 15.03 -10.15
CA LYS A 295 10.02 16.21 -9.29
C LYS A 295 10.23 17.40 -10.22
N ARG A 296 9.28 18.35 -10.24
CA ARG A 296 9.53 19.64 -10.88
C ARG A 296 10.86 20.12 -10.33
N ARG A 297 11.82 20.39 -11.21
CA ARG A 297 12.95 21.24 -10.84
C ARG A 297 12.30 22.58 -10.55
N ASP A 298 12.08 22.88 -9.28
CA ASP A 298 11.86 24.27 -8.90
C ASP A 298 13.08 25.02 -9.43
N GLN A 299 12.78 26.08 -10.19
CA GLN A 299 13.75 26.92 -10.85
C GLN A 299 14.72 27.43 -9.78
N ALA A 300 15.90 26.82 -9.72
CA ALA A 300 17.00 27.37 -8.95
C ALA A 300 17.48 28.61 -9.70
N GLY A 301 17.15 29.78 -9.14
CA GLY A 301 17.87 31.04 -9.34
C GLY A 301 17.69 31.70 -10.71
N SER A 302 16.80 32.70 -10.72
CA SER A 302 16.96 33.92 -11.52
C SER A 302 18.36 34.50 -11.44
#